data_AF-A0A2W5Z0L6-F1
#
_entry.id   AF-A0A2W5Z0L6-F1
#
_cell.length_a   1.000
_cell.length_b   1.000
_cell.length_c   1.000
_cell.angle_alpha   90.00
_cell.angle_beta   90.00
_cell.angle_gamma   90.00
#
_symmetry.space_group_name_H-M   'P 1'
#
loop_
_entity.id
_entity.type
_entity.pdbx_description
1 polymer ?
#
loop_
_entity_poly.entity_id
_entity_poly.type
_entity_poly.pdbx_seq_one_letter_code
_entity_poly.pdbx_strand_id
1 'polypeptide(L)'
;MEHLVNRRKMGIMFPVVAGLTILSGAVLFWRDSGGLQLTWITSPNGLAFTIGGLAAIIAFVGGAVLIGPVIAEQTAVKGELTSGDGVPTAAQHERLERADGRLKLATRIDLPRLILAGLTMAIARYL
;
A
#
# COMPACT_ATOMS: atom_id res chain seq x y z
N MET A 1 -0.90 23.06 1.77
CA MET A 1 -0.70 21.58 1.84
C MET A 1 -1.65 20.81 0.91
N GLU A 2 -2.89 21.27 0.67
CA GLU A 2 -3.87 20.60 -0.20
C GLU A 2 -3.51 20.59 -1.71
N HIS A 3 -2.60 21.46 -2.15
CA HIS A 3 -2.32 21.68 -3.57
C HIS A 3 -1.29 20.68 -4.13
N LEU A 4 -0.59 19.93 -3.27
CA LEU A 4 0.38 18.90 -3.67
C LEU A 4 -0.28 17.54 -3.91
N VAL A 5 -1.41 17.28 -3.26
CA VAL A 5 -2.17 16.02 -3.37
C VAL A 5 -3.11 16.01 -4.60
N ASN A 6 -3.31 17.16 -5.25
CA ASN A 6 -4.30 17.33 -6.32
C ASN A 6 -3.83 16.88 -7.72
N ARG A 7 -2.63 16.30 -7.85
CA ARG A 7 -2.21 15.70 -9.13
C ARG A 7 -2.58 14.22 -9.13
N ARG A 8 -3.62 13.89 -9.92
CA ARG A 8 -4.03 12.57 -10.43
C ARG A 8 -2.88 11.57 -10.68
N LYS A 9 -1.67 12.07 -10.92
CA LYS A 9 -0.42 11.31 -11.09
C LYS A 9 0.10 10.65 -9.81
N MET A 10 -0.05 11.24 -8.61
CA MET A 10 0.42 10.61 -7.36
C MET A 10 -0.36 9.35 -7.01
N GLY A 11 -1.69 9.36 -7.18
CA GLY A 11 -2.53 8.18 -6.90
C GLY A 11 -2.17 6.93 -7.73
N ILE A 12 -1.58 7.11 -8.92
CA ILE A 12 -1.16 6.01 -9.81
C ILE A 12 0.34 5.71 -9.66
N MET A 13 1.19 6.74 -9.48
CA MET A 13 2.64 6.54 -9.36
C MET A 13 3.01 5.71 -8.13
N PHE A 14 2.39 5.97 -6.98
CA PHE A 14 2.73 5.24 -5.74
C PHE A 14 2.51 3.72 -5.85
N PRO A 15 1.35 3.22 -6.31
CA PRO A 15 1.18 1.78 -6.50
C PRO A 15 2.09 1.20 -7.58
N VAL A 16 2.39 1.95 -8.66
CA VAL A 16 3.34 1.51 -9.70
C VAL A 16 4.75 1.37 -9.13
N VAL A 17 5.24 2.37 -8.39
CA VAL A 17 6.56 2.35 -7.75
C VAL A 17 6.62 1.24 -6.70
N ALA A 18 5.59 1.09 -5.87
CA ALA A 18 5.53 0.00 -4.89
C ALA A 18 5.55 -1.38 -5.56
N GLY A 19 4.83 -1.56 -6.67
CA GLY A 19 4.89 -2.79 -7.47
C GLY A 19 6.28 -3.05 -8.06
N LEU A 20 6.93 -2.02 -8.61
CA LEU A 20 8.30 -2.12 -9.11
C LEU A 20 9.31 -2.46 -8.01
N THR A 21 9.13 -1.93 -6.80
CA THR A 21 9.96 -2.26 -5.64
C THR A 21 9.81 -3.71 -5.24
N ILE A 22 8.59 -4.26 -5.21
CA ILE A 22 8.34 -5.68 -4.95
C ILE A 22 8.99 -6.55 -6.02
N LEU A 23 8.83 -6.20 -7.29
CA LEU A 23 9.46 -6.91 -8.41
C LEU A 23 10.99 -6.88 -8.32
N SER A 24 11.57 -5.72 -8.01
CA SER A 24 13.00 -5.57 -7.82
C SER A 24 13.50 -6.43 -6.66
N GLY A 25 12.79 -6.44 -5.53
CA GLY A 25 13.07 -7.32 -4.40
C GLY A 25 12.99 -8.81 -4.75
N ALA A 26 11.99 -9.21 -5.54
CA ALA A 26 11.84 -10.59 -5.99
C ALA A 26 12.98 -11.03 -6.92
N VAL A 27 13.43 -10.16 -7.83
CA VAL A 27 14.59 -10.43 -8.69
C VAL A 27 15.87 -10.56 -7.86
N LEU A 28 16.05 -9.68 -6.87
CA LEU A 28 17.22 -9.71 -5.98
C LEU A 28 17.23 -10.98 -5.12
N PHE A 29 16.05 -11.38 -4.60
CA PHE A 29 15.87 -12.65 -3.91
C PHE A 29 16.21 -13.85 -4.79
N TRP A 30 15.77 -13.85 -6.05
CA TRP A 30 16.08 -14.92 -7.01
C TRP A 30 17.59 -15.03 -7.28
N ARG A 31 18.24 -13.88 -7.48
CA ARG A 31 19.67 -13.81 -7.75
C ARG A 31 20.50 -14.29 -6.55
N ASP A 32 20.20 -13.78 -5.37
CA ASP A 32 21.00 -14.05 -4.17
C ASP A 32 20.73 -15.46 -3.60
N SER A 33 19.54 -16.02 -3.84
CA SER A 33 19.23 -17.42 -3.52
C SER A 33 19.84 -18.44 -4.49
N GLY A 34 20.54 -17.98 -5.53
CA GLY A 34 21.14 -18.87 -6.54
C GLY A 34 20.12 -19.74 -7.28
N GLY A 35 18.91 -19.21 -7.50
CA GLY A 35 17.80 -19.96 -8.09
C GLY A 35 16.93 -20.72 -7.07
N LEU A 36 16.61 -20.07 -5.94
CA LEU A 36 15.74 -20.60 -4.87
C LEU A 36 16.30 -21.83 -4.15
N GLN A 37 17.61 -21.84 -3.87
CA GLN A 37 18.20 -22.92 -3.09
C GLN A 37 17.64 -22.94 -1.66
N LEU A 38 17.05 -24.08 -1.27
CA LEU A 38 16.45 -24.24 0.06
C LEU A 38 17.46 -23.94 1.18
N THR A 39 18.72 -24.31 1.00
CA THR A 39 19.82 -24.09 1.95
C THR A 39 20.05 -22.61 2.25
N TRP A 40 19.92 -21.74 1.25
CA TRP A 40 20.02 -20.30 1.43
C TRP A 40 18.73 -19.72 2.02
N ILE A 41 17.57 -20.20 1.59
CA ILE A 41 16.26 -19.75 2.10
C ILE A 41 16.11 -20.06 3.60
N THR A 42 16.58 -21.22 4.05
CA THR A 42 16.56 -21.61 5.48
C THR A 42 17.69 -20.96 6.30
N SER A 43 18.61 -20.25 5.66
CA SER A 43 19.62 -19.47 6.39
C SER A 43 18.97 -18.29 7.12
N PRO A 44 19.59 -17.76 8.20
CA PRO A 44 19.07 -16.60 8.91
C PRO A 44 18.76 -15.41 7.99
N ASN A 45 19.63 -15.15 7.01
CA ASN A 45 19.43 -14.11 6.00
C ASN A 45 18.25 -14.42 5.07
N GLY A 46 18.15 -15.65 4.56
CA GLY A 46 17.05 -16.08 3.70
C GLY A 46 15.69 -16.00 4.39
N LEU A 47 15.63 -16.32 5.69
CA LEU A 47 14.42 -16.19 6.50
C LEU A 47 14.03 -14.72 6.70
N ALA A 48 14.98 -13.83 6.99
CA ALA A 48 14.70 -12.39 7.09
C ALA A 48 14.16 -11.82 5.76
N PHE A 49 14.77 -12.20 4.63
CA PHE A 49 14.33 -11.78 3.30
C PHE A 49 12.94 -12.32 2.94
N THR A 50 12.66 -13.60 3.21
CA THR A 50 11.35 -14.21 2.91
C THR A 50 10.23 -13.61 3.77
N ILE A 51 10.46 -13.46 5.08
CA ILE A 51 9.48 -12.87 5.99
C ILE A 51 9.21 -11.41 5.62
N GLY A 52 10.26 -10.63 5.37
CA GLY A 52 10.13 -9.23 4.93
C GLY A 52 9.42 -9.09 3.59
N GLY A 53 9.74 -9.96 2.61
CA GLY A 53 9.10 -10.00 1.31
C GLY A 53 7.61 -10.34 1.39
N LEU A 54 7.26 -11.38 2.16
CA LEU A 54 5.86 -11.73 2.43
C LEU A 54 5.10 -10.59 3.09
N ALA A 55 5.69 -9.94 4.09
CA ALA A 55 5.08 -8.78 4.76
C ALA A 55 4.83 -7.62 3.77
N ALA A 56 5.79 -7.33 2.89
CA ALA A 56 5.66 -6.29 1.87
C ALA A 56 4.52 -6.60 0.86
N ILE A 57 4.42 -7.86 0.41
CA ILE A 57 3.35 -8.30 -0.49
C ILE A 57 1.97 -8.17 0.20
N ILE A 58 1.85 -8.62 1.44
CA ILE A 58 0.60 -8.51 2.20
C ILE A 58 0.22 -7.05 2.42
N ALA A 59 1.19 -6.17 2.72
CA ALA A 59 0.95 -4.74 2.88
C ALA A 59 0.48 -4.10 1.56
N PHE A 60 1.11 -4.44 0.43
CA PHE A 60 0.74 -3.93 -0.88
C PHE A 60 -0.66 -4.38 -1.31
N VAL A 61 -0.96 -5.67 -1.18
CA VAL A 61 -2.30 -6.21 -1.50
C VAL A 61 -3.36 -5.63 -0.56
N GLY A 62 -3.06 -5.55 0.75
CA GLY A 62 -3.96 -4.95 1.73
C GLY A 62 -4.26 -3.49 1.40
N GLY A 63 -3.23 -2.69 1.08
CA GLY A 63 -3.38 -1.31 0.64
C GLY A 63 -4.24 -1.19 -0.62
N ALA A 64 -4.02 -2.04 -1.61
CA ALA A 64 -4.81 -2.04 -2.85
C ALA A 64 -6.31 -2.38 -2.59
N VAL A 65 -6.59 -3.37 -1.75
CA VAL A 65 -7.96 -3.80 -1.43
C VAL A 65 -8.70 -2.80 -0.53
N LEU A 66 -8.00 -2.16 0.42
CA LEU A 66 -8.62 -1.22 1.37
C LEU A 66 -8.76 0.19 0.77
N ILE A 67 -7.76 0.66 0.03
CA ILE A 67 -7.68 2.05 -0.44
C ILE A 67 -8.20 2.19 -1.88
N GLY A 68 -8.06 1.16 -2.71
CA GLY A 68 -8.53 1.17 -4.11
C GLY A 68 -10.02 1.53 -4.26
N PRO A 69 -10.95 0.90 -3.52
CA PRO A 69 -12.37 1.21 -3.59
C PRO A 69 -12.69 2.64 -3.15
N VAL A 70 -11.99 3.15 -2.13
CA VAL A 70 -12.14 4.52 -1.61
C VAL A 70 -11.76 5.54 -2.69
N ILE A 71 -10.63 5.33 -3.37
CA ILE A 71 -10.20 6.20 -4.47
C ILE A 71 -11.18 6.15 -5.64
N ALA A 72 -11.70 4.96 -5.98
CA ALA A 72 -12.68 4.79 -7.05
C ALA A 72 -13.99 5.52 -6.74
N GLU A 73 -14.50 5.40 -5.50
CA GLU A 73 -15.72 6.06 -5.04
C GLU A 73 -15.56 7.59 -5.01
N GLN A 74 -14.43 8.10 -4.51
CA GLN A 74 -14.10 9.53 -4.57
C GLN A 74 -13.97 10.06 -6.01
N THR A 75 -13.42 9.25 -6.92
CA THR A 75 -13.29 9.63 -8.34
C THR A 75 -14.65 9.65 -9.04
N ALA A 76 -15.54 8.70 -8.73
CA ALA A 76 -16.89 8.64 -9.24
C ALA A 76 -17.71 9.86 -8.81
N VAL A 77 -17.70 10.20 -7.51
CA VAL A 77 -18.41 11.38 -6.98
C VAL A 77 -17.87 12.68 -7.60
N LYS A 78 -16.54 12.82 -7.77
CA LYS A 78 -15.97 13.98 -8.48
C LYS A 78 -16.41 14.05 -9.95
N GLY A 79 -16.52 12.91 -10.63
CA GLY A 79 -17.04 12.83 -11.99
C GLY A 79 -18.50 13.27 -12.08
N GLU A 80 -19.34 12.82 -11.15
CA GLU A 80 -20.75 13.22 -11.04
C GLU A 80 -20.87 14.74 -10.77
N LEU A 81 -20.05 15.30 -9.87
CA LEU A 81 -20.02 16.74 -9.58
C LEU A 81 -19.60 17.60 -10.77
N THR A 82 -18.65 17.12 -11.58
CA THR A 82 -18.19 17.81 -12.79
C THR A 82 -19.25 17.79 -13.90
N SER A 83 -20.16 16.83 -13.84
CA SER A 83 -21.24 16.63 -14.84
C SER A 83 -22.55 17.31 -14.46
N GLY A 84 -22.68 17.82 -13.24
CA GLY A 84 -23.88 18.49 -12.72
C GLY A 84 -23.58 19.90 -12.20
N ASP A 85 -24.39 20.39 -11.27
CA ASP A 85 -24.38 21.78 -10.79
C ASP A 85 -23.19 22.09 -9.84
N GLY A 86 -22.27 21.15 -9.65
CA GLY A 86 -21.12 21.28 -8.75
C GLY A 86 -21.45 21.16 -7.25
N VAL A 87 -22.73 21.06 -6.88
CA VAL A 87 -23.18 20.90 -5.48
C VAL A 87 -23.36 19.42 -5.14
N PRO A 88 -22.70 18.89 -4.09
CA PRO A 88 -22.88 17.50 -3.68
C PRO A 88 -24.29 17.23 -3.17
N THR A 89 -24.92 16.20 -3.73
CA THR A 89 -26.25 15.73 -3.30
C THR A 89 -26.11 14.95 -1.97
N ALA A 90 -27.17 14.87 -1.16
CA ALA A 90 -27.16 14.12 0.10
C ALA A 90 -26.69 12.65 -0.05
N ALA A 91 -27.06 11.99 -1.16
CA ALA A 91 -26.59 10.64 -1.49
C ALA A 91 -25.08 10.56 -1.78
N GLN A 92 -24.46 11.63 -2.31
CA GLN A 92 -23.02 11.71 -2.54
C GLN A 92 -22.26 11.97 -1.24
N HIS A 93 -22.83 12.75 -0.31
CA HIS A 93 -22.29 12.91 1.04
C HIS A 93 -22.22 11.59 1.79
N GLU A 94 -23.27 10.77 1.74
CA GLU A 94 -23.28 9.47 2.42
C GLU A 94 -22.23 8.50 1.84
N ARG A 95 -22.00 8.51 0.52
CA ARG A 95 -20.92 7.73 -0.12
C ARG A 95 -19.54 8.19 0.34
N LEU A 96 -19.32 9.50 0.44
CA LEU A 96 -18.05 10.05 0.93
C LEU A 96 -17.81 9.71 2.41
N GLU A 97 -18.82 9.75 3.27
CA GLU A 97 -18.68 9.37 4.68
C GLU A 97 -18.35 7.88 4.86
N ARG A 98 -18.96 6.99 4.06
CA ARG A 98 -18.61 5.56 4.06
C ARG A 98 -17.17 5.33 3.58
N ALA A 99 -16.72 6.09 2.58
CA ALA A 99 -15.34 6.03 2.09
C ALA A 99 -14.34 6.50 3.18
N ASP A 100 -14.67 7.55 3.93
CA ASP A 100 -13.88 8.05 5.05
C ASP A 100 -13.78 7.04 6.21
N GLY A 101 -14.88 6.33 6.50
CA GLY A 101 -14.88 5.25 7.49
C GLY A 101 -13.90 4.11 7.15
N ARG A 102 -13.81 3.76 5.85
CA ARG A 102 -12.84 2.76 5.35
C ARG A 102 -11.40 3.27 5.43
N LEU A 103 -11.18 4.56 5.15
CA LEU A 103 -9.87 5.21 5.31
C LEU A 103 -9.37 5.16 6.76
N LYS A 104 -10.25 5.46 7.73
CA LYS A 104 -9.91 5.36 9.17
C LYS A 104 -9.54 3.94 9.60
N LEU A 105 -10.23 2.92 9.06
CA LEU A 105 -9.87 1.52 9.29
C LEU A 105 -8.49 1.19 8.72
N ALA A 106 -8.20 1.62 7.49
CA ALA A 106 -6.90 1.44 6.87
C ALA A 106 -5.79 2.09 7.71
N THR A 107 -5.95 3.36 8.11
CA THR A 107 -4.97 4.07 8.96
C THR A 107 -4.75 3.38 10.31
N ARG A 108 -5.82 2.87 10.94
CA ARG A 108 -5.73 2.17 12.24
C ARG A 108 -4.95 0.86 12.15
N ILE A 109 -5.00 0.18 10.99
CA ILE A 109 -4.25 -1.05 10.73
C ILE A 109 -2.79 -0.74 10.34
N ASP A 110 -2.56 0.39 9.65
CA ASP A 110 -1.25 0.74 9.11
C ASP A 110 -0.26 1.22 10.18
N LEU A 111 -0.75 1.97 11.17
CA LEU A 111 0.04 2.47 12.31
C LEU A 111 0.81 1.37 13.07
N PRO A 112 0.16 0.28 13.54
CA PRO A 112 0.89 -0.81 14.21
C PRO A 112 1.81 -1.57 13.27
N ARG A 113 1.49 -1.68 11.97
CA ARG A 113 2.39 -2.29 10.97
C ARG A 113 3.66 -1.48 10.75
N LEU A 114 3.57 -0.15 10.69
CA LEU A 114 4.73 0.73 10.57
C LEU A 114 5.64 0.64 11.81
N ILE A 115 5.04 0.60 13.00
CA ILE A 115 5.80 0.43 14.26
C ILE A 115 6.50 -0.93 14.27
N LEU A 116 5.79 -2.01 13.93
CA LEU A 116 6.36 -3.35 13.86
C LEU A 116 7.48 -3.42 12.83
N ALA A 117 7.27 -2.91 11.61
CA ALA A 117 8.28 -2.89 10.56
C ALA A 117 9.54 -2.11 10.99
N GLY A 118 9.35 -0.94 11.61
CA GLY A 118 10.45 -0.12 12.13
C GLY A 118 11.25 -0.84 13.21
N LEU A 119 10.57 -1.49 14.16
CA LEU A 119 11.22 -2.29 15.21
C LEU A 119 11.99 -3.48 14.62
N THR A 120 11.40 -4.18 13.66
CA THR A 120 12.03 -5.35 13.04
C THR A 120 13.28 -4.95 12.24
N MET A 121 13.23 -3.83 11.49
CA MET A 121 14.40 -3.29 10.79
C MET A 121 15.50 -2.80 11.75
N ALA A 122 15.12 -2.17 12.87
CA ALA A 122 16.08 -1.75 13.88
C ALA A 122 16.79 -2.97 14.49
N ILE A 123 16.07 -4.04 14.81
CA ILE A 123 16.64 -5.26 15.39
C ILE A 123 17.51 -6.01 14.36
N ALA A 124 17.07 -6.11 13.10
CA ALA A 124 17.84 -6.76 12.04
C ALA A 124 19.20 -6.09 11.77
N ARG A 125 19.38 -4.82 12.16
CA ARG A 125 20.69 -4.15 12.08
C ARG A 125 21.69 -4.65 13.13
N TYR A 126 21.21 -5.25 14.22
CA TYR A 126 22.04 -5.73 15.34
C TYR A 126 22.23 -7.25 15.35
N LEU A 127 21.62 -7.97 14.39
CA LEU A 127 21.84 -9.39 14.11
C LEU A 127 22.82 -9.53 12.95
#